data_AF-A0A8H5HMV6-F1
#
_entry.id   AF-A0A8H5HMV6-F1
#
_cell.length_a   1.000
_cell.length_b   1.000
_cell.length_c   1.000
_cell.angle_alpha   90.00
_cell.angle_beta   90.00
_cell.angle_gamma   90.00
#
_symmetry.space_group_name_H-M   'P 1'
#
loop_
_entity.id
_entity.type
_entity.pdbx_description
1 polymer ?
#
loop_
_entity_poly.entity_id
_entity_poly.type
_entity_poly.pdbx_seq_one_letter_code
_entity_poly.pdbx_strand_id
1 'polypeptide(L)'
;MSSLPLHDVSAKTQDIFEKLQNQTTEVATVGKIGAAVEIKKLQRQLKEQDQIHQDGIAEIHLVLKEFVDTQLFEHLKKQGKLREIEEEIDELVKEQVAECLKTIIPQDLQEQVAEQRSELEELGIQLHNCDSRRANASLRSNQPDESLHTIYMPDGKVSEHYPRNLKDLFDLDAETSKALMLDYELPDVYEARDRNLNRFMQFCGVRTGIYTQRVGIA
;
A
#
# COMPACT_ATOMS: atom_id res chain seq x y z
N MET A 1 -22.87 -110.32 -58.24
CA MET A 1 -22.32 -109.29 -57.34
C MET A 1 -21.60 -108.26 -58.19
N SER A 2 -22.23 -107.11 -58.46
CA SER A 2 -21.68 -106.06 -59.33
C SER A 2 -22.11 -104.69 -58.84
N SER A 3 -21.15 -104.02 -58.20
CA SER A 3 -20.88 -102.56 -58.09
C SER A 3 -22.01 -101.53 -58.09
N LEU A 4 -22.04 -100.76 -57.00
CA LEU A 4 -22.86 -99.60 -56.66
C LEU A 4 -22.74 -98.39 -57.61
N PRO A 5 -23.76 -97.51 -57.66
CA PRO A 5 -23.71 -96.22 -58.36
C PRO A 5 -23.20 -95.12 -57.40
N LEU A 6 -21.88 -94.91 -57.35
CA LEU A 6 -21.25 -93.92 -56.46
C LEU A 6 -21.05 -92.52 -57.08
N HIS A 7 -21.45 -92.30 -58.34
CA HIS A 7 -21.14 -91.05 -59.05
C HIS A 7 -22.20 -89.93 -58.95
N ASP A 8 -23.48 -90.24 -58.68
CA ASP A 8 -24.56 -89.22 -58.67
C ASP A 8 -24.73 -88.50 -57.32
N VAL A 9 -24.32 -89.14 -56.22
CA VAL A 9 -24.42 -88.56 -54.87
C VAL A 9 -23.35 -87.49 -54.65
N SER A 10 -22.14 -87.69 -55.22
CA SER A 10 -21.03 -86.74 -55.09
C SER A 10 -21.30 -85.40 -55.78
N ALA A 11 -21.98 -85.41 -56.92
CA ALA A 11 -22.26 -84.17 -57.66
C ALA A 11 -23.30 -83.29 -56.96
N LYS A 12 -24.34 -83.90 -56.37
CA LYS A 12 -25.37 -83.18 -55.63
C LYS A 12 -24.88 -82.62 -54.30
N THR A 13 -24.00 -83.33 -53.60
CA THR A 13 -23.39 -82.80 -52.36
C THR A 13 -22.42 -81.65 -52.66
N GLN A 14 -21.73 -81.68 -53.81
CA GLN A 14 -20.86 -80.59 -54.24
C GLN A 14 -21.64 -79.31 -54.58
N ASP A 15 -22.75 -79.43 -55.31
CA ASP A 15 -23.61 -78.28 -55.66
C ASP A 15 -24.30 -77.66 -54.42
N ILE A 16 -24.68 -78.49 -53.44
CA ILE A 16 -25.21 -77.99 -52.15
C ILE A 16 -24.12 -77.30 -51.34
N PHE A 17 -22.89 -77.83 -51.34
CA PHE A 17 -21.75 -77.22 -50.66
C PHE A 17 -21.38 -75.88 -51.29
N GLU A 18 -21.36 -75.78 -52.62
CA GLU A 18 -21.13 -74.53 -53.34
C GLU A 18 -22.22 -73.49 -53.05
N LYS A 19 -23.50 -73.89 -53.02
CA LYS A 19 -24.62 -72.99 -52.67
C LYS A 19 -24.55 -72.50 -51.22
N LEU A 20 -24.20 -73.38 -50.27
CA LEU A 20 -23.98 -73.00 -48.88
C LEU A 20 -22.77 -72.09 -48.71
N GLN A 21 -21.69 -72.36 -49.44
CA GLN A 21 -20.49 -71.52 -49.44
C GLN A 21 -20.80 -70.14 -50.00
N ASN A 22 -21.54 -70.06 -51.11
CA ASN A 22 -21.97 -68.80 -51.71
C ASN A 22 -22.91 -68.00 -50.78
N GLN A 23 -23.91 -68.64 -50.17
CA GLN A 23 -24.77 -67.98 -49.17
C GLN A 23 -24.01 -67.54 -47.93
N THR A 24 -23.05 -68.35 -47.46
CA THR A 24 -22.23 -67.99 -46.30
C THR A 24 -21.32 -66.80 -46.61
N THR A 25 -20.77 -66.73 -47.83
CA THR A 25 -20.00 -65.57 -48.26
C THR A 25 -20.87 -64.33 -48.41
N GLU A 26 -22.08 -64.44 -48.95
CA GLU A 26 -23.02 -63.31 -49.08
C GLU A 26 -23.43 -62.76 -47.72
N VAL A 27 -23.85 -63.62 -46.78
CA VAL A 27 -24.22 -63.23 -45.42
C VAL A 27 -23.02 -62.64 -44.66
N ALA A 28 -21.81 -63.18 -44.85
CA ALA A 28 -20.59 -62.62 -44.29
C ALA A 28 -20.25 -61.24 -44.88
N THR A 29 -20.55 -60.99 -46.17
CA THR A 29 -20.35 -59.67 -46.78
C THR A 29 -21.39 -58.65 -46.33
N VAL A 30 -22.67 -59.04 -46.23
CA VAL A 30 -23.75 -58.14 -45.77
C VAL A 30 -23.56 -57.78 -44.28
N GLY A 31 -23.15 -58.73 -43.44
CA GLY A 31 -22.80 -58.45 -42.04
C GLY A 31 -21.60 -57.51 -41.88
N LYS A 32 -20.58 -57.64 -42.74
CA LYS A 32 -19.42 -56.72 -42.76
C LYS A 32 -19.79 -55.32 -43.24
N ILE A 33 -20.71 -55.20 -44.21
CA ILE A 33 -21.15 -53.89 -44.73
C ILE A 33 -21.99 -53.15 -43.69
N GLY A 34 -22.91 -53.83 -42.99
CA GLY A 34 -23.70 -53.23 -41.91
C GLY A 34 -22.81 -52.74 -40.75
N ALA A 35 -21.87 -53.57 -40.31
CA ALA A 35 -20.91 -53.20 -39.26
C ALA A 35 -20.02 -52.02 -39.69
N ALA A 36 -19.57 -51.96 -40.96
CA ALA A 36 -18.76 -50.86 -41.45
C ALA A 36 -19.51 -49.52 -41.50
N VAL A 37 -20.82 -49.53 -41.76
CA VAL A 37 -21.66 -48.33 -41.74
C VAL A 37 -21.87 -47.82 -40.31
N GLU A 38 -22.11 -48.71 -39.35
CA GLU A 38 -22.21 -48.34 -37.93
C GLU A 38 -20.90 -47.81 -37.37
N ILE A 39 -19.75 -48.41 -37.73
CA ILE A 39 -18.42 -47.91 -37.36
C ILE A 39 -18.19 -46.50 -37.92
N LYS A 40 -18.56 -46.24 -39.18
CA LYS A 40 -18.46 -44.88 -39.75
C LYS A 40 -19.38 -43.87 -39.06
N LYS A 41 -20.58 -44.30 -38.66
CA LYS A 41 -21.52 -43.45 -37.90
C LYS A 41 -20.95 -43.12 -36.52
N LEU A 42 -20.42 -44.11 -35.80
CA LEU A 42 -19.73 -43.92 -34.53
C LEU A 42 -18.52 -43.00 -34.67
N GLN A 43 -17.68 -43.19 -35.68
CA GLN A 43 -16.54 -42.29 -35.95
C GLN A 43 -16.97 -40.85 -36.17
N ARG A 44 -18.09 -40.63 -36.87
CA ARG A 44 -18.63 -39.29 -37.10
C ARG A 44 -19.15 -38.67 -35.80
N GLN A 45 -19.87 -39.44 -34.99
CA GLN A 45 -20.35 -39.00 -33.68
C GLN A 45 -19.21 -38.70 -32.70
N LEU A 46 -18.15 -39.52 -32.72
CA LEU A 46 -16.98 -39.34 -31.86
C LEU A 46 -16.22 -38.07 -32.26
N LYS A 47 -16.11 -37.79 -33.56
CA LYS A 47 -15.50 -36.55 -34.05
C LYS A 47 -16.33 -35.31 -33.73
N GLU A 48 -17.66 -35.39 -33.81
CA GLU A 48 -18.55 -34.31 -33.36
C GLU A 48 -18.45 -34.08 -31.85
N GLN A 49 -18.40 -35.14 -31.05
CA GLN A 49 -18.18 -35.02 -29.60
C GLN A 49 -16.81 -34.45 -29.27
N ASP A 50 -15.74 -34.88 -29.94
CA ASP A 50 -14.40 -34.34 -29.73
C ASP A 50 -14.34 -32.85 -30.04
N GLN A 51 -15.03 -32.40 -31.09
CA GLN A 51 -15.11 -30.97 -31.42
C GLN A 51 -15.85 -30.19 -30.32
N ILE A 52 -17.00 -30.70 -29.86
CA ILE A 52 -17.77 -30.08 -28.77
C ILE A 52 -16.94 -30.04 -27.47
N HIS A 53 -16.18 -31.09 -27.17
CA HIS A 53 -15.32 -31.13 -26.00
C HIS A 53 -14.15 -30.15 -26.12
N GLN A 54 -13.53 -30.02 -27.30
CA GLN A 54 -12.47 -29.04 -27.52
C GLN A 54 -12.98 -27.60 -27.35
N ASP A 55 -14.16 -27.31 -27.90
CA ASP A 55 -14.79 -25.99 -27.78
C ASP A 55 -15.16 -25.71 -26.31
N GLY A 56 -15.71 -26.69 -25.59
CA GLY A 56 -16.01 -26.56 -24.17
C GLY A 56 -14.76 -26.39 -23.29
N ILE A 57 -13.65 -27.07 -23.61
CA ILE A 57 -12.37 -26.88 -22.92
C ILE A 57 -11.82 -25.47 -23.16
N ALA A 58 -11.94 -24.95 -24.39
CA ALA A 58 -11.52 -23.60 -24.72
C ALA A 58 -12.33 -22.54 -23.96
N GLU A 59 -13.65 -22.74 -23.83
CA GLU A 59 -14.53 -21.87 -23.06
C GLU A 59 -14.19 -21.90 -21.56
N ILE A 60 -13.96 -23.09 -21.00
CA ILE A 60 -13.50 -23.24 -19.61
C ILE A 60 -12.17 -22.51 -19.41
N HIS A 61 -11.22 -22.64 -20.33
CA HIS A 61 -9.94 -21.93 -20.24
C HIS A 61 -10.11 -20.42 -20.22
N LEU A 62 -11.05 -19.89 -21.00
CA LEU A 62 -11.32 -18.45 -21.08
C LEU A 62 -11.94 -17.94 -19.78
N VAL A 63 -12.94 -18.65 -19.26
CA VAL A 63 -13.56 -18.34 -17.95
C VAL A 63 -12.54 -18.43 -16.82
N LEU A 64 -11.66 -19.44 -16.85
CA LEU A 64 -10.65 -19.65 -15.81
C LEU A 64 -9.59 -18.56 -15.85
N LYS A 65 -9.19 -18.11 -17.05
CA LYS A 65 -8.29 -16.96 -17.21
C LYS A 65 -8.91 -15.67 -16.69
N GLU A 66 -10.16 -15.37 -17.05
CA GLU A 66 -10.87 -14.19 -16.57
C GLU A 66 -11.09 -14.23 -15.05
N PHE A 67 -11.39 -15.40 -14.49
CA PHE A 67 -11.49 -15.60 -13.04
C PHE A 67 -10.16 -15.33 -12.33
N VAL A 68 -9.05 -15.86 -12.85
CA VAL A 68 -7.71 -15.64 -12.30
C VAL A 68 -7.30 -14.17 -12.41
N ASP A 69 -7.46 -13.54 -13.57
CA ASP A 69 -6.99 -12.17 -13.78
C ASP A 69 -7.84 -11.16 -13.00
N THR A 70 -9.15 -11.39 -12.86
CA THR A 70 -10.05 -10.40 -12.24
C THR A 70 -10.27 -10.67 -10.77
N GLN A 71 -10.69 -11.88 -10.39
CA GLN A 71 -11.06 -12.17 -9.00
C GLN A 71 -9.84 -12.39 -8.11
N LEU A 72 -8.76 -12.99 -8.64
CA LEU A 72 -7.53 -13.18 -7.87
C LEU A 72 -6.84 -11.84 -7.63
N PHE A 73 -6.83 -10.95 -8.62
CA PHE A 73 -6.27 -9.60 -8.48
C PHE A 73 -7.12 -8.72 -7.54
N GLU A 74 -8.44 -8.76 -7.65
CA GLU A 74 -9.33 -8.08 -6.69
C GLU A 74 -9.19 -8.64 -5.27
N HIS A 75 -9.02 -9.95 -5.14
CA HIS A 75 -8.85 -10.59 -3.84
C HIS A 75 -7.49 -10.23 -3.22
N LEU A 76 -6.41 -10.23 -4.00
CA LEU A 76 -5.09 -9.76 -3.55
C LEU A 76 -5.11 -8.27 -3.18
N LYS A 77 -5.86 -7.44 -3.91
CA LYS A 77 -6.08 -6.02 -3.60
C LYS A 77 -6.90 -5.82 -2.32
N LYS A 78 -7.96 -6.61 -2.12
CA LYS A 78 -8.77 -6.59 -0.89
C LYS A 78 -8.02 -7.12 0.33
N GLN A 79 -7.13 -8.08 0.15
CA GLN A 79 -6.33 -8.66 1.23
C GLN A 79 -5.15 -7.78 1.67
N GLY A 80 -4.94 -6.60 1.07
CA GLY A 80 -3.90 -5.66 1.51
C GLY A 80 -2.46 -6.10 1.22
N LYS A 81 -2.24 -7.32 0.71
CA LYS A 81 -0.91 -7.85 0.36
C LYS A 81 -0.21 -7.03 -0.72
N LEU A 82 -0.97 -6.39 -1.61
CA LEU A 82 -0.40 -5.44 -2.58
C LEU A 82 0.24 -4.24 -1.89
N ARG A 83 -0.30 -3.82 -0.74
CA ARG A 83 0.24 -2.70 0.04
C ARG A 83 1.53 -3.09 0.75
N GLU A 84 1.60 -4.30 1.29
CA GLU A 84 2.84 -4.86 1.85
C GLU A 84 3.94 -4.98 0.77
N ILE A 85 3.57 -5.42 -0.44
CA ILE A 85 4.49 -5.49 -1.58
C ILE A 85 4.92 -4.08 -2.03
N GLU A 86 4.01 -3.12 -2.08
CA GLU A 86 4.32 -1.72 -2.40
C GLU A 86 5.28 -1.12 -1.37
N GLU A 87 5.07 -1.39 -0.07
CA GLU A 87 5.96 -0.94 1.01
C GLU A 87 7.35 -1.58 0.90
N GLU A 88 7.43 -2.88 0.61
CA GLU A 88 8.69 -3.60 0.41
C GLU A 88 9.44 -3.12 -0.84
N ILE A 89 8.71 -2.83 -1.93
CA ILE A 89 9.28 -2.21 -3.14
C ILE A 89 9.79 -0.80 -2.83
N ASP A 90 9.05 0.01 -2.08
CA ASP A 90 9.47 1.36 -1.69
C ASP A 90 10.74 1.33 -0.83
N GLU A 91 10.89 0.35 0.07
CA GLU A 91 12.13 0.15 0.83
C GLU A 91 13.30 -0.23 -0.07
N LEU A 92 13.11 -1.19 -0.98
CA LEU A 92 14.13 -1.59 -1.95
C LEU A 92 14.56 -0.43 -2.87
N VAL A 93 13.60 0.37 -3.33
CA VAL A 93 13.88 1.56 -4.16
C VAL A 93 14.64 2.60 -3.35
N LYS A 94 14.27 2.86 -2.08
CA LYS A 94 15.02 3.79 -1.22
C LYS A 94 16.46 3.34 -1.02
N GLU A 95 16.69 2.05 -0.79
CA GLU A 95 18.04 1.50 -0.61
C GLU A 95 18.86 1.64 -1.90
N GLN A 96 18.30 1.26 -3.04
CA GLN A 96 18.97 1.38 -4.34
C GLN A 96 19.23 2.84 -4.72
N VAL A 97 18.31 3.74 -4.41
CA VAL A 97 18.47 5.19 -4.62
C VAL A 97 19.55 5.72 -3.69
N ALA A 98 19.62 5.30 -2.43
CA ALA A 98 20.68 5.70 -1.51
C ALA A 98 22.08 5.26 -2.00
N GLU A 99 22.21 4.04 -2.55
CA GLU A 99 23.46 3.57 -3.15
C GLU A 99 23.84 4.35 -4.42
N CYS A 100 22.88 4.60 -5.30
CA CYS A 100 23.09 5.43 -6.49
C CYS A 100 23.47 6.86 -6.12
N LEU A 101 22.83 7.45 -5.10
CA LEU A 101 23.13 8.81 -4.62
C LEU A 101 24.53 8.90 -4.02
N LYS A 102 25.02 7.88 -3.30
CA LYS A 102 26.42 7.82 -2.83
C LYS A 102 27.44 7.79 -3.98
N THR A 103 27.07 7.22 -5.11
CA THR A 103 27.95 7.08 -6.28
C THR A 103 27.94 8.33 -7.16
N ILE A 104 26.80 9.03 -7.22
CA ILE A 104 26.57 10.17 -8.13
C ILE A 104 26.79 11.52 -7.45
N ILE A 105 26.46 11.63 -6.16
CA ILE A 105 26.58 12.88 -5.40
C ILE A 105 27.80 12.76 -4.48
N PRO A 106 28.85 13.57 -4.71
CA PRO A 106 30.00 13.66 -3.80
C PRO A 106 29.55 13.86 -2.36
N GLN A 107 30.20 13.15 -1.43
CA GLN A 107 29.87 13.21 -0.01
C GLN A 107 29.89 14.66 0.52
N ASP A 108 30.81 15.48 0.03
CA ASP A 108 30.92 16.90 0.35
C ASP A 108 29.63 17.69 0.05
N LEU A 109 28.92 17.37 -1.04
CA LEU A 109 27.65 18.01 -1.38
C LEU A 109 26.49 17.50 -0.52
N GLN A 110 26.53 16.24 -0.09
CA GLN A 110 25.54 15.70 0.83
C GLN A 110 25.66 16.34 2.22
N GLU A 111 26.91 16.51 2.67
CA GLU A 111 27.22 17.20 3.92
C GLU A 111 26.82 18.68 3.85
N GLN A 112 27.10 19.38 2.75
CA GLN A 112 26.65 20.77 2.55
C GLN A 112 25.13 20.89 2.53
N VAL A 113 24.41 19.97 1.88
CA VAL A 113 22.95 19.98 1.87
C VAL A 113 22.39 19.70 3.27
N ALA A 114 23.01 18.81 4.04
CA ALA A 114 22.62 18.53 5.41
C ALA A 114 22.84 19.75 6.32
N GLU A 115 24.00 20.41 6.20
CA GLU A 115 24.33 21.63 6.93
C GLU A 115 23.34 22.75 6.59
N GLN A 116 23.13 23.03 5.30
CA GLN A 116 22.17 24.05 4.85
C GLN A 116 20.74 23.74 5.27
N ARG A 117 20.34 22.47 5.33
CA ARG A 117 19.02 22.09 5.85
C ARG A 117 18.89 22.39 7.33
N SER A 118 19.93 22.09 8.11
CA SER A 118 19.99 22.43 9.53
C SER A 118 19.91 23.95 9.73
N GLU A 119 20.67 24.73 8.97
CA GLU A 119 20.62 26.19 9.00
C GLU A 119 19.23 26.73 8.65
N LEU A 120 18.56 26.16 7.64
CA LEU A 120 17.20 26.55 7.26
C LEU A 120 16.17 26.22 8.34
N GLU A 121 16.33 25.09 9.05
CA GLU A 121 15.48 24.71 10.18
C GLU A 121 15.65 25.70 11.35
N GLU A 122 16.90 26.04 11.69
CA GLU A 122 17.21 27.06 12.69
C GLU A 122 16.62 28.43 12.32
N LEU A 123 16.79 28.86 11.06
CA LEU A 123 16.20 30.10 10.56
C LEU A 123 14.66 30.06 10.58
N GLY A 124 14.06 28.91 10.28
CA GLY A 124 12.62 28.69 10.37
C GLY A 124 12.09 28.86 11.80
N ILE A 125 12.79 28.29 12.77
CA ILE A 125 12.51 28.46 14.20
C ILE A 125 12.63 29.93 14.60
N GLN A 126 13.71 30.60 14.21
CA GLN A 126 13.93 32.01 14.51
C GLN A 126 12.87 32.93 13.89
N LEU A 127 12.47 32.66 12.64
CA LEU A 127 11.42 33.40 11.96
C LEU A 127 10.08 33.22 12.68
N HIS A 128 9.72 31.99 13.02
CA HIS A 128 8.51 31.71 13.80
C HIS A 128 8.52 32.47 15.13
N ASN A 129 9.65 32.42 15.85
CA ASN A 129 9.80 33.12 17.12
C ASN A 129 9.66 34.64 16.96
N CYS A 130 10.20 35.22 15.89
CA CYS A 130 10.03 36.63 15.56
C CYS A 130 8.57 36.99 15.28
N ASP A 131 7.87 36.18 14.49
CA ASP A 131 6.46 36.38 14.15
C ASP A 131 5.56 36.21 15.37
N SER A 132 5.80 35.19 16.20
CA SER A 132 5.11 34.97 17.47
C SER A 132 5.33 36.14 18.43
N ARG A 133 6.57 36.65 18.57
CA ARG A 133 6.84 37.86 19.37
C ARG A 133 6.11 39.09 18.83
N ARG A 134 6.03 39.24 17.50
CA ARG A 134 5.31 40.35 16.87
C ARG A 134 3.80 40.25 17.13
N ALA A 135 3.24 39.05 17.04
CA ALA A 135 1.83 38.79 17.33
C ALA A 135 1.54 39.05 18.82
N ASN A 136 2.38 38.53 19.71
CA ASN A 136 2.31 38.74 21.16
C ASN A 136 2.43 40.22 21.55
N ALA A 137 3.20 41.01 20.81
CA ALA A 137 3.30 42.45 21.02
C ALA A 137 2.02 43.22 20.66
N SER A 138 1.16 42.64 19.82
CA SER A 138 -0.14 43.21 19.47
C SER A 138 -1.23 42.85 20.49
N LEU A 139 -0.98 41.86 21.35
CA LEU A 139 -1.93 41.48 22.40
C LEU A 139 -2.10 42.63 23.39
N ARG A 140 -3.36 42.91 23.74
CA ARG A 140 -3.70 44.03 24.62
C ARG A 140 -4.12 43.52 26.00
N SER A 141 -3.77 44.26 27.04
CA SER A 141 -4.10 43.93 28.43
C SER A 141 -5.62 43.91 28.73
N ASN A 142 -6.47 44.37 27.80
CA ASN A 142 -7.92 44.34 27.94
C ASN A 142 -8.55 43.02 27.44
N GLN A 143 -7.77 42.09 26.88
CA GLN A 143 -8.21 40.77 26.42
C GLN A 143 -7.33 39.66 27.03
N PRO A 144 -7.46 39.37 28.33
CA PRO A 144 -6.60 38.41 29.03
C PRO A 144 -6.81 36.95 28.59
N ASP A 145 -7.93 36.66 27.93
CA ASP A 145 -8.28 35.33 27.42
C ASP A 145 -7.68 35.05 26.02
N GLU A 146 -7.03 36.04 25.40
CA GLU A 146 -6.39 35.86 24.10
C GLU A 146 -5.16 34.94 24.20
N SER A 147 -5.04 34.00 23.26
CA SER A 147 -4.00 32.98 23.28
C SER A 147 -2.63 33.60 23.01
N LEU A 148 -1.65 33.26 23.85
CA LEU A 148 -0.26 33.64 23.63
C LEU A 148 0.32 32.77 22.52
N HIS A 149 0.89 33.38 21.49
CA HIS A 149 1.59 32.65 20.45
C HIS A 149 2.85 32.00 21.03
N THR A 150 3.05 30.74 20.70
CA THR A 150 4.15 29.91 21.21
C THR A 150 5.49 30.38 20.68
N ILE A 151 6.52 30.22 21.50
CA ILE A 151 7.91 30.46 21.11
C ILE A 151 8.63 29.12 21.28
N TYR A 152 9.38 28.74 20.25
CA TYR A 152 10.20 27.55 20.28
C TYR A 152 11.53 27.82 20.97
N MET A 153 11.98 26.83 21.72
CA MET A 153 13.32 26.72 22.30
C MET A 153 14.36 26.43 21.19
N PRO A 154 15.67 26.53 21.49
CA PRO A 154 16.72 26.21 20.52
C PRO A 154 16.67 24.77 19.98
N ASP A 155 16.07 23.85 20.72
CA ASP A 155 15.86 22.46 20.32
C ASP A 155 14.60 22.25 19.44
N GLY A 156 13.89 23.33 19.09
CA GLY A 156 12.66 23.30 18.29
C GLY A 156 11.41 22.88 19.05
N LYS A 157 11.49 22.63 20.37
CA LYS A 157 10.34 22.28 21.21
C LYS A 157 9.79 23.49 21.94
N VAL A 158 8.62 23.33 22.55
CA VAL A 158 8.03 24.32 23.45
C VAL A 158 8.14 23.79 24.86
N SER A 159 8.53 24.63 25.82
CA SER A 159 8.56 24.26 27.25
C SER A 159 7.18 23.78 27.71
N GLU A 160 7.16 22.73 28.54
CA GLU A 160 5.94 22.19 29.15
C GLU A 160 5.24 23.22 30.06
N HIS A 161 6.00 24.19 30.55
CA HIS A 161 5.52 25.25 31.43
C HIS A 161 5.03 26.48 30.66
N TYR A 162 4.97 26.45 29.32
CA TYR A 162 4.58 27.61 28.53
C TYR A 162 3.09 27.96 28.76
N PRO A 163 2.78 29.22 29.13
CA PRO A 163 1.41 29.63 29.39
C PRO A 163 0.60 29.70 28.10
N ARG A 164 -0.66 29.27 28.15
CA ARG A 164 -1.55 29.25 26.98
C ARG A 164 -2.09 30.63 26.66
N ASN A 165 -2.43 31.40 27.69
CA ASN A 165 -3.08 32.70 27.59
C ASN A 165 -2.35 33.75 28.44
N LEU A 166 -2.65 35.04 28.22
CA LEU A 166 -2.09 36.12 29.06
C LEU A 166 -2.46 35.97 30.53
N LYS A 167 -3.66 35.49 30.86
CA LYS A 167 -4.05 35.20 32.23
C LYS A 167 -3.13 34.18 32.89
N ASP A 168 -2.90 33.04 32.23
CA ASP A 168 -2.03 31.98 32.73
C ASP A 168 -0.59 32.48 32.92
N LEU A 169 -0.13 33.38 32.04
CA LEU A 169 1.17 34.03 32.15
C LEU A 169 1.28 34.88 33.42
N PHE A 170 0.24 35.65 33.79
CA PHE A 170 0.25 36.44 35.03
C PHE A 170 0.06 35.60 36.30
N ASP A 171 -0.60 34.45 36.18
CA ASP A 171 -0.88 33.54 37.30
C ASP A 171 0.27 32.54 37.57
N LEU A 172 1.37 32.59 36.81
CA LEU A 172 2.56 31.73 37.02
C LEU A 172 3.14 31.90 38.43
N ASP A 173 3.55 30.78 39.03
CA ASP A 173 4.26 30.75 40.30
C ASP A 173 5.77 31.01 40.12
N ALA A 174 6.47 31.16 41.24
CA ALA A 174 7.90 31.46 41.24
C ALA A 174 8.74 30.31 40.68
N GLU A 175 8.34 29.05 40.91
CA GLU A 175 9.09 27.87 40.48
C GLU A 175 8.94 27.66 38.97
N THR A 176 7.71 27.74 38.44
CA THR A 176 7.48 27.64 36.99
C THR A 176 8.10 28.79 36.22
N SER A 177 8.05 30.02 36.74
CA SER A 177 8.73 31.18 36.13
C SER A 177 10.25 30.98 36.06
N LYS A 178 10.83 30.33 37.08
CA LYS A 178 12.26 30.00 37.12
C LYS A 178 12.60 28.87 36.14
N ALA A 179 11.77 27.83 36.06
CA ALA A 179 11.90 26.76 35.09
C ALA A 179 11.86 27.30 33.65
N LEU A 180 10.92 28.20 33.33
CA LEU A 180 10.83 28.86 32.03
C LEU A 180 12.09 29.67 31.68
N MET A 181 12.71 30.38 32.64
CA MET A 181 13.97 31.06 32.37
C MET A 181 15.10 30.10 32.01
N LEU A 182 15.13 28.92 32.63
CA LEU A 182 16.15 27.91 32.34
C LEU A 182 15.89 27.22 30.99
N ASP A 183 14.64 26.83 30.72
CA ASP A 183 14.24 26.15 29.48
C ASP A 183 14.53 27.00 28.24
N TYR A 184 14.31 28.31 28.33
CA TYR A 184 14.58 29.26 27.24
C TYR A 184 16.00 29.87 27.31
N GLU A 185 16.87 29.35 28.17
CA GLU A 185 18.27 29.77 28.34
C GLU A 185 18.43 31.28 28.55
N LEU A 186 17.50 31.90 29.27
CA LEU A 186 17.50 33.34 29.49
C LEU A 186 18.51 33.74 30.58
N PRO A 187 19.27 34.82 30.37
CA PRO A 187 20.24 35.28 31.35
C PRO A 187 19.54 35.85 32.60
N ASP A 188 20.25 35.80 33.74
CA ASP A 188 19.87 36.40 35.01
C ASP A 188 18.61 35.79 35.67
N VAL A 189 18.67 34.50 35.99
CA VAL A 189 17.62 33.83 36.76
C VAL A 189 17.63 34.32 38.22
N TYR A 190 16.54 34.97 38.65
CA TYR A 190 16.40 35.47 40.03
C TYR A 190 15.47 34.57 40.87
N GLU A 191 15.55 34.69 42.20
CA GLU A 191 14.56 34.07 43.10
C GLU A 191 13.23 34.83 43.13
N ALA A 192 13.22 36.10 42.73
CA ALA A 192 12.03 36.93 42.71
C ALA A 192 11.19 36.66 41.45
N ARG A 193 10.00 36.07 41.63
CA ARG A 193 9.01 35.78 40.56
C ARG A 193 8.81 36.96 39.62
N ASP A 194 8.53 38.15 40.15
CA ASP A 194 8.15 39.30 39.33
C ASP A 194 9.27 39.76 38.39
N ARG A 195 10.54 39.53 38.74
CA ARG A 195 11.67 39.84 37.84
C ARG A 195 11.75 38.84 36.70
N ASN A 196 11.64 37.54 37.00
CA ASN A 196 11.64 36.48 35.99
C ASN A 196 10.45 36.62 35.04
N LEU A 197 9.26 36.89 35.59
CA LEU A 197 8.04 37.08 34.81
C LEU A 197 8.14 38.31 33.91
N ASN A 198 8.62 39.45 34.41
CA ASN A 198 8.83 40.64 33.58
C ASN A 198 9.84 40.39 32.45
N ARG A 199 10.89 39.61 32.72
CA ARG A 199 11.88 39.25 31.70
C ARG A 199 11.30 38.30 30.67
N PHE A 200 10.52 37.32 31.10
CA PHE A 200 9.80 36.41 30.20
C PHE A 200 8.78 37.15 29.34
N MET A 201 8.02 38.07 29.91
CA MET A 201 7.08 38.91 29.15
C MET A 201 7.79 39.73 28.07
N GLN A 202 8.95 40.30 28.38
CA GLN A 202 9.80 40.99 27.40
C GLN A 202 10.30 40.04 26.30
N PHE A 203 10.74 38.84 26.68
CA PHE A 203 11.17 37.81 25.73
C PHE A 203 10.03 37.38 24.80
N CYS A 204 8.81 37.22 25.34
CA CYS A 204 7.63 36.87 24.57
C CYS A 204 7.11 38.03 23.70
N GLY A 205 7.63 39.24 23.85
CA GLY A 205 7.21 40.44 23.12
C GLY A 205 5.96 41.10 23.69
N VAL A 206 5.42 40.62 24.82
CA VAL A 206 4.22 41.16 25.45
C VAL A 206 4.54 42.55 26.01
N ARG A 207 3.91 43.58 25.45
CA ARG A 207 4.05 44.97 25.91
C ARG A 207 3.17 45.22 27.12
N THR A 208 3.60 44.80 28.30
CA THR A 208 3.04 45.35 29.53
C THR A 208 3.67 46.71 29.77
N GLY A 209 2.85 47.75 29.78
CA GLY A 209 3.27 49.06 30.27
C GLY A 209 3.69 48.91 31.72
N ILE A 210 5.00 48.82 31.94
CA ILE A 210 5.75 49.06 33.17
C ILE A 210 4.85 49.26 34.41
N TYR A 211 4.63 48.20 35.20
CA TYR A 211 4.22 48.36 36.61
C TYR A 211 5.41 48.88 37.43
N THR A 212 5.81 50.13 37.18
CA THR A 212 6.64 50.93 38.10
C THR A 212 5.94 52.25 38.41
N GLN A 213 4.71 52.18 38.91
CA GLN A 213 4.20 53.22 39.81
C GLN A 213 2.97 52.71 40.55
N ARG A 214 3.20 52.09 41.71
CA ARG A 214 2.41 52.27 42.95
C ARG A 214 2.96 51.40 44.07
N VAL A 215 4.20 51.70 44.45
CA VAL A 215 4.64 51.54 45.83
C VAL A 215 5.11 52.93 46.27
N GLY A 216 4.32 53.60 47.09
CA GLY A 216 4.70 54.84 47.78
C GLY A 216 3.79 56.07 47.57
N ILE A 217 3.18 56.48 48.68
CA ILE A 217 2.66 57.82 49.05
C ILE A 217 1.20 58.12 48.67
N ALA A 218 0.28 57.74 49.57
CA ALA A 218 -0.47 58.67 50.44
C ALA A 218 -1.08 57.87 51.60
#